data_AF-A0A7Y0WLL5-F1
#
_entry.id   AF-A0A7Y0WLL5-F1
#
_cell.length_a   1.000
_cell.length_b   1.000
_cell.length_c   1.000
_cell.angle_alpha   90.00
_cell.angle_beta   90.00
_cell.angle_gamma   90.00
#
_symmetry.space_group_name_H-M   'P 1'
#
loop_
_entity.id
_entity.type
_entity.pdbx_description
1 polymer ?
#
loop_
_entity_poly.entity_id
_entity_poly.type
_entity_poly.pdbx_seq_one_letter_code
_entity_poly.pdbx_strand_id
1 'polypeptide(L)'
;MTIKSLTPQFVESFPQKLEPGELYLAMEFATAAHLCACGCGYKVITPFSPTDWQMSFDGETVSLKPSIGNWSFKCRSHYWVRSGRIEWAGDMSQAAINAGRKRDAEAKARRQSPRPVEDLVRQPVPPSQQPTEATSLITKIKAWLGL
;
A
#
# COMPACT_ATOMS: atom_id res chain seq x y z
N MET A 1 13.01 17.76 19.09
CA MET A 1 11.59 18.21 19.08
C MET A 1 10.71 17.05 18.60
N THR A 2 9.54 16.86 19.20
CA THR A 2 8.56 15.86 18.74
C THR A 2 7.75 16.41 17.57
N ILE A 3 7.54 15.58 16.55
CA ILE A 3 6.72 15.90 15.38
C ILE A 3 5.25 15.71 15.75
N LYS A 4 4.41 16.70 15.42
CA LYS A 4 2.96 16.68 15.72
C LYS A 4 2.11 16.22 14.52
N SER A 5 2.60 16.44 13.31
CA SER A 5 1.94 16.08 12.07
C SER A 5 2.97 15.74 11.00
N LEU A 6 2.54 14.94 10.03
CA LEU A 6 3.27 14.60 8.84
C LEU A 6 2.50 15.12 7.62
N THR A 7 3.16 15.92 6.79
CA THR A 7 2.64 16.40 5.51
C THR A 7 2.92 15.35 4.44
N PRO A 8 1.92 14.93 3.65
CA PRO A 8 2.14 13.94 2.60
C PRO A 8 2.96 14.54 1.44
N GLN A 9 3.99 13.83 1.03
CA GLN A 9 4.83 14.15 -0.13
C GLN A 9 4.81 12.96 -1.09
N PHE A 10 4.01 13.05 -2.15
CA PHE A 10 3.97 12.02 -3.19
C PHE A 10 5.20 12.15 -4.09
N VAL A 11 5.99 11.09 -4.18
CA VAL A 11 7.27 11.10 -4.88
C VAL A 11 7.44 9.86 -5.75
N GLU A 12 8.15 10.02 -6.87
CA GLU A 12 8.57 8.89 -7.71
C GLU A 12 9.68 8.08 -7.03
N SER A 13 10.58 8.76 -6.33
CA SER A 13 11.66 8.13 -5.55
C SER A 13 11.92 8.88 -4.25
N PHE A 14 12.39 8.17 -3.22
CA PHE A 14 12.70 8.79 -1.93
C PHE A 14 13.91 9.72 -2.05
N PRO A 15 13.86 10.92 -1.44
CA PRO A 15 15.01 11.80 -1.44
C PRO A 15 16.16 11.20 -0.62
N GLN A 16 17.39 11.60 -0.94
CA GLN A 16 18.59 11.13 -0.22
C GLN A 16 18.50 11.38 1.29
N LYS A 17 17.94 12.54 1.66
CA LYS A 17 17.69 12.97 3.04
C LYS A 17 16.19 13.22 3.22
N LEU A 18 15.62 12.62 4.27
CA LEU A 18 14.24 12.88 4.68
C LEU A 18 14.21 14.10 5.61
N GLU A 19 13.19 14.93 5.50
CA GLU A 19 12.99 16.07 6.38
C GLU A 19 12.00 15.77 7.53
N PRO A 20 12.17 16.37 8.73
CA PRO A 20 11.24 16.20 9.83
C PRO A 20 9.86 16.76 9.49
N GLY A 21 8.80 16.00 9.76
CA GLY A 21 7.43 16.45 9.51
C GLY A 21 6.91 16.11 8.11
N GLU A 22 7.70 15.43 7.28
CA GLU A 22 7.30 14.99 5.95
C GLU A 22 7.04 13.46 5.94
N LEU A 23 5.96 13.04 5.29
CA LEU A 23 5.63 11.64 4.98
C LEU A 23 5.78 11.42 3.48
N TYR A 24 6.90 10.85 3.07
CA TYR A 24 7.16 10.54 1.67
C TYR A 24 6.41 9.27 1.27
N LEU A 25 5.73 9.33 0.13
CA LEU A 25 4.84 8.30 -0.38
C LEU A 25 5.28 7.92 -1.79
N ALA A 26 5.93 6.77 -1.90
CA ALA A 26 6.36 6.22 -3.17
C ALA A 26 5.36 5.15 -3.62
N MET A 27 4.35 5.58 -4.39
CA MET A 27 3.21 4.73 -4.74
C MET A 27 3.59 3.55 -5.62
N GLU A 28 4.54 3.73 -6.55
CA GLU A 28 5.06 2.65 -7.40
C GLU A 28 5.69 1.52 -6.58
N PHE A 29 6.40 1.87 -5.50
CA PHE A 29 7.01 0.91 -4.58
C PHE A 29 6.08 0.52 -3.42
N ALA A 30 4.83 1.00 -3.44
CA ALA A 30 3.85 0.80 -2.39
C ALA A 30 4.46 1.01 -0.99
N THR A 31 5.17 2.11 -0.74
CA THR A 31 5.91 2.31 0.51
C THR A 31 5.83 3.77 0.98
N ALA A 32 5.70 3.98 2.29
CA ALA A 32 5.95 5.28 2.91
C ALA A 32 7.28 5.31 3.68
N ALA A 33 7.84 6.50 3.79
CA ALA A 33 8.99 6.77 4.64
C ALA A 33 8.88 8.14 5.33
N HIS A 34 9.31 8.22 6.58
CA HIS A 34 9.42 9.48 7.33
C HIS A 34 10.50 9.38 8.41
N LEU A 35 10.87 10.52 9.00
CA LEU A 35 11.66 10.54 10.22
C LEU A 35 10.77 10.27 11.43
N CYS A 36 11.26 9.43 12.36
CA CYS A 36 10.52 9.02 13.54
C CYS A 36 9.93 10.21 14.32
N ALA A 37 8.63 10.16 14.58
CA ALA A 37 7.88 11.28 15.17
C ALA A 37 8.35 11.72 16.55
N CYS A 38 9.10 10.89 17.29
CA CYS A 38 9.70 11.32 18.56
C CYS A 38 10.83 12.34 18.38
N GLY A 39 11.34 12.50 17.16
CA GLY A 39 12.43 13.43 16.83
C GLY A 39 13.83 12.84 16.95
N CYS A 40 13.98 11.52 17.10
CA CYS A 40 15.30 10.88 17.17
C CYS A 40 16.05 10.82 15.82
N GLY A 41 15.37 11.13 14.71
CA GLY A 41 15.97 11.15 13.38
C GLY A 41 16.14 9.78 12.70
N TYR A 42 15.69 8.68 13.31
CA TYR A 42 15.67 7.39 12.62
C TYR A 42 14.61 7.35 11.51
N LYS A 43 14.97 6.75 10.37
CA LYS A 43 14.05 6.50 9.26
C LYS A 43 13.07 5.41 9.64
N VAL A 44 11.78 5.69 9.51
CA VAL A 44 10.69 4.74 9.64
C VAL A 44 10.21 4.41 8.24
N ILE A 45 10.09 3.12 7.94
CA ILE A 45 9.61 2.62 6.66
C ILE A 45 8.33 1.83 6.90
N THR A 46 7.28 2.13 6.15
CA THR A 46 5.99 1.44 6.23
C THR A 46 5.59 0.95 4.84
N PRO A 47 5.98 -0.27 4.46
CA PRO A 47 5.52 -0.90 3.22
C PRO A 47 4.01 -1.13 3.27
N PHE A 48 3.36 -0.90 2.13
CA PHE A 48 1.95 -1.10 1.96
C PHE A 48 1.67 -2.51 1.45
N SER A 49 0.96 -3.28 2.25
CA SER A 49 0.48 -4.59 1.85
C SER A 49 -0.76 -4.97 2.67
N PRO A 50 -1.56 -5.93 2.21
CA PRO A 50 -2.68 -6.43 3.00
C PRO A 50 -2.29 -7.06 4.36
N THR A 51 -0.99 -7.28 4.62
CA THR A 51 -0.45 -7.86 5.87
C THR A 51 0.48 -6.93 6.62
N ASP A 52 0.74 -5.74 6.10
CA ASP A 52 1.62 -4.72 6.69
C ASP A 52 0.78 -3.45 6.95
N TRP A 53 1.25 -2.30 6.47
CA TRP A 53 0.51 -1.06 6.56
C TRP A 53 -0.45 -0.89 5.39
N GLN A 54 -1.52 -0.15 5.64
CA GLN A 54 -2.48 0.34 4.67
C GLN A 54 -2.52 1.86 4.80
N MET A 55 -2.63 2.53 3.66
CA MET A 55 -2.74 3.97 3.57
C MET A 55 -4.14 4.35 3.10
N SER A 56 -4.69 5.41 3.65
CA SER A 56 -5.83 6.14 3.06
C SER A 56 -5.44 7.59 2.84
N PHE A 57 -5.89 8.15 1.72
CA PHE A 57 -5.70 9.56 1.35
C PHE A 57 -7.06 10.13 0.95
N ASP A 58 -7.45 11.25 1.55
CA ASP A 58 -8.74 11.92 1.32
C ASP A 58 -8.66 13.09 0.31
N GLY A 59 -7.48 13.29 -0.30
CA GLY A 59 -7.19 14.43 -1.18
C GLY A 59 -6.37 15.52 -0.50
N GLU A 60 -6.28 15.52 0.84
CA GLU A 60 -5.51 16.51 1.60
C GLU A 60 -4.55 15.84 2.60
N THR A 61 -5.02 14.84 3.33
CA THR A 61 -4.31 14.20 4.43
C THR A 61 -4.21 12.69 4.30
N VAL A 62 -3.17 12.12 4.92
CA VAL A 62 -2.91 10.68 4.90
C VAL A 62 -3.09 10.06 6.28
N SER A 63 -3.71 8.89 6.33
CA SER A 63 -3.72 8.01 7.50
C SER A 63 -3.02 6.70 7.21
N LEU A 64 -2.33 6.16 8.21
CA LEU A 64 -1.69 4.85 8.17
C LEU A 64 -2.32 3.93 9.22
N LYS A 65 -2.59 2.69 8.84
CA LYS A 65 -3.02 1.62 9.75
C LYS A 65 -2.27 0.32 9.45
N PRO A 66 -1.85 -0.47 10.44
CA PRO A 66 -1.99 -0.26 11.89
C PRO A 66 -1.06 0.87 12.39
N SER A 67 -0.97 1.04 13.72
CA SER A 67 -0.02 1.95 14.35
C SER A 67 1.43 1.60 14.01
N ILE A 68 2.31 2.57 14.23
CA ILE A 68 3.75 2.47 14.02
C ILE A 68 4.42 2.27 15.36
N GLY A 69 4.87 1.04 15.61
CA GLY A 69 5.64 0.68 16.81
C GLY A 69 7.12 0.49 16.48
N ASN A 70 7.97 1.43 16.91
CA ASN A 70 9.41 1.42 16.65
C ASN A 70 10.20 0.64 17.72
N TRP A 71 9.77 -0.58 18.00
CA TRP A 71 10.27 -1.40 19.13
C TRP A 71 11.74 -1.79 19.05
N SER A 72 12.31 -1.77 17.84
CA SER A 72 13.74 -2.03 17.61
C SER A 72 14.61 -0.77 17.74
N PHE A 73 14.01 0.42 17.84
CA PHE A 73 14.74 1.67 18.07
C PHE A 73 14.92 1.89 19.56
N LYS A 74 16.00 2.59 19.94
CA LYS A 74 16.24 2.99 21.34
C LYS A 74 15.08 3.81 21.92
N CYS A 75 14.38 4.60 21.10
CA CYS A 75 13.27 5.44 21.55
C CYS A 75 11.96 4.68 21.80
N ARG A 76 11.80 3.45 21.27
CA ARG A 76 10.58 2.63 21.38
C ARG A 76 9.27 3.40 21.13
N SER A 77 9.29 4.42 20.28
CA SER A 77 8.12 5.28 20.04
C SER A 77 6.96 4.48 19.45
N HIS A 78 5.74 4.78 19.88
CA HIS A 78 4.53 4.17 19.34
C HIS A 78 3.46 5.23 19.08
N TYR A 79 2.93 5.26 17.87
CA TYR A 79 1.94 6.25 17.48
C TYR A 79 1.11 5.81 16.28
N TRP A 80 -0.05 6.42 16.11
CA TRP A 80 -0.84 6.39 14.90
C TRP A 80 -0.55 7.62 14.04
N VAL A 81 -0.73 7.48 12.73
CA VAL A 81 -0.83 8.60 11.80
C VAL A 81 -2.28 8.66 11.34
N ARG A 82 -3.03 9.68 11.76
CA ARG A 82 -4.45 9.87 11.41
C ARG A 82 -4.68 11.26 10.87
N SER A 83 -5.14 11.35 9.63
CA SER A 83 -5.34 12.61 8.91
C SER A 83 -4.13 13.53 9.03
N GLY A 84 -2.94 12.97 8.79
CA GLY A 84 -1.64 13.63 8.93
C GLY A 84 -1.17 13.86 10.37
N ARG A 85 -1.99 13.65 11.40
CA ARG A 85 -1.61 13.91 12.81
C ARG A 85 -0.95 12.72 13.47
N ILE A 86 -0.01 13.00 14.37
CA ILE A 86 0.60 12.00 15.24
C ILE A 86 -0.25 11.85 16.49
N GLU A 87 -0.85 10.68 16.67
CA GLU A 87 -1.56 10.30 17.90
C GLU A 87 -0.71 9.29 18.67
N TRP A 88 -0.13 9.70 19.79
CA TRP A 88 0.72 8.85 20.60
C TRP A 88 -0.05 7.66 21.18
N ALA A 89 0.55 6.48 21.09
CA ALA A 89 0.07 5.26 21.70
C ALA A 89 1.03 4.81 22.80
N GLY A 90 0.51 4.10 23.80
CA GLY A 90 1.31 3.62 24.93
C GLY A 90 2.36 2.58 24.52
N ASP A 91 3.33 2.33 25.40
CA ASP A 91 4.32 1.28 25.20
C ASP A 91 3.65 -0.11 25.17
N MET A 92 4.28 -1.07 24.49
CA MET A 92 3.84 -2.45 24.44
C MET A 92 4.85 -3.35 25.15
N SER A 93 4.34 -4.31 25.94
CA SER A 93 5.19 -5.33 26.56
C SER A 93 5.90 -6.16 25.48
N GLN A 94 7.08 -6.69 25.82
CA GLN A 94 7.83 -7.55 24.89
C GLN A 94 7.02 -8.77 24.45
N ALA A 95 6.19 -9.33 25.33
CA ALA A 95 5.27 -10.42 25.01
C ALA A 95 4.24 -9.99 23.95
N ALA A 96 3.63 -8.81 24.09
CA ALA A 96 2.67 -8.29 23.12
C ALA A 96 3.33 -7.99 21.76
N ILE A 97 4.55 -7.43 21.76
CA ILE A 97 5.35 -7.18 20.55
C ILE A 97 5.64 -8.50 19.83
N ASN A 98 6.10 -9.52 20.55
CA ASN A 98 6.41 -10.83 19.99
C ASN A 98 5.16 -11.52 19.42
N ALA A 99 4.04 -11.43 20.14
CA ALA A 99 2.76 -11.96 19.67
C ALA A 99 2.24 -11.25 18.41
N GLY A 100 2.46 -9.93 18.28
CA GLY A 100 2.18 -9.18 17.06
C GLY A 100 3.02 -9.66 15.87
N ARG A 101 4.36 -9.66 16.04
CA ARG A 101 5.31 -10.13 15.01
C ARG A 101 5.02 -11.55 14.53
N LYS A 102 4.65 -12.45 15.43
CA LYS A 102 4.28 -13.84 15.09
C LYS A 102 3.04 -13.86 14.18
N ARG A 103 1.98 -13.12 14.55
CA ARG A 103 0.75 -13.02 13.74
C ARG A 103 1.01 -12.46 12.35
N ASP A 104 1.84 -11.42 12.26
CA ASP A 104 2.20 -10.80 10.98
C ASP A 104 3.01 -11.75 10.09
N ALA A 105 3.97 -12.48 10.68
CA ALA A 105 4.77 -13.48 9.97
C ALA A 105 3.91 -14.62 9.42
N GLU A 106 2.99 -15.15 10.23
CA GLU A 106 2.03 -16.17 9.80
C GLU A 106 1.10 -15.66 8.69
N ALA A 107 0.63 -14.42 8.79
CA ALA A 107 -0.23 -13.82 7.76
C ALA A 107 0.49 -13.69 6.41
N LYS A 108 1.77 -13.30 6.43
CA LYS A 108 2.62 -13.26 5.23
C LYS A 108 2.85 -14.64 4.63
N ALA A 109 3.19 -15.63 5.46
CA ALA A 109 3.41 -17.01 5.02
C ALA A 109 2.17 -17.61 4.33
N ARG A 110 0.97 -17.37 4.88
CA ARG A 110 -0.29 -17.81 4.26
C ARG A 110 -0.53 -17.21 2.87
N ARG A 111 -0.07 -15.98 2.62
CA ARG A 111 -0.24 -15.32 1.30
C ARG A 111 0.81 -15.73 0.28
N GLN A 112 2.02 -16.03 0.72
CA GLN A 112 3.11 -16.47 -0.15
C GLN A 112 3.00 -17.95 -0.55
N SER A 113 2.21 -18.72 0.19
CA SER A 113 1.92 -20.11 -0.15
C SER A 113 1.23 -20.15 -1.53
N PRO A 114 1.69 -20.99 -2.48
CA PRO A 114 1.07 -21.08 -3.80
C PRO A 114 -0.42 -21.38 -3.64
N ARG A 115 -1.28 -20.62 -4.32
CA ARG A 115 -2.67 -21.06 -4.52
C ARG A 115 -2.62 -22.37 -5.31
N PRO A 116 -3.33 -23.43 -4.92
CA PRO A 116 -3.51 -24.59 -5.77
C PRO A 116 -4.03 -24.12 -7.13
N VAL A 117 -3.27 -24.43 -8.18
CA VAL A 117 -3.59 -24.11 -9.58
C VAL A 117 -4.83 -24.87 -10.09
N GLU A 118 -5.41 -25.75 -9.29
CA GLU A 118 -6.57 -26.58 -9.63
C GLU A 118 -7.84 -25.80 -10.06
N ASP A 119 -8.05 -24.57 -9.58
CA ASP A 119 -9.29 -23.81 -9.86
C ASP A 119 -9.27 -22.96 -11.14
N LEU A 120 -8.11 -22.81 -11.80
CA LEU A 120 -8.01 -22.06 -13.06
C LEU A 120 -8.09 -22.93 -14.32
N VAL A 121 -8.14 -24.27 -14.17
CA VAL A 121 -8.07 -25.21 -15.31
C VAL A 121 -9.45 -25.70 -15.79
N ARG A 122 -10.56 -25.31 -15.15
CA ARG A 122 -11.91 -25.74 -15.56
C ARG A 122 -12.74 -24.62 -16.16
N GLN A 123 -12.31 -24.11 -17.30
CA GLN A 123 -13.27 -23.68 -18.32
C GLN A 123 -13.01 -24.46 -19.59
N PRO A 124 -13.94 -25.32 -20.06
CA PRO A 124 -13.82 -25.90 -21.38
C PRO A 124 -13.85 -24.75 -22.40
N VAL A 125 -12.76 -24.61 -23.15
CA VAL A 125 -12.67 -23.70 -24.29
C VAL A 125 -13.77 -24.09 -25.28
N PRO A 126 -14.68 -23.18 -25.67
CA PRO A 126 -15.63 -23.45 -26.75
C PRO A 126 -14.83 -23.71 -28.04
N PRO A 127 -15.21 -24.71 -28.87
CA PRO A 127 -14.49 -24.99 -30.10
C PRO A 127 -14.44 -23.75 -30.98
N SER A 128 -13.23 -23.39 -31.41
CA SER A 128 -12.94 -22.23 -32.25
C SER A 128 -13.71 -22.31 -33.56
N GLN A 129 -14.64 -21.38 -33.79
CA GLN A 129 -15.23 -21.16 -35.10
C GLN A 129 -14.19 -20.51 -36.01
N GLN A 130 -14.01 -21.07 -37.21
CA GLN A 130 -13.10 -20.58 -38.23
C GLN A 130 -13.47 -19.15 -38.68
N PRO A 131 -12.51 -18.36 -39.20
CA PRO A 131 -12.76 -17.00 -39.63
C PRO A 131 -13.76 -16.96 -40.79
N THR A 132 -14.96 -16.44 -40.54
CA THR A 132 -15.86 -16.03 -41.62
C THR A 132 -15.32 -14.74 -42.23
N GLU A 133 -15.11 -14.76 -43.55
CA GLU A 133 -14.72 -13.62 -44.36
C GLU A 133 -15.55 -12.38 -44.01
N ALA A 134 -14.87 -11.30 -43.63
CA ALA A 134 -15.48 -10.02 -43.33
C ALA A 134 -16.06 -9.43 -44.62
N THR A 135 -17.37 -9.63 -44.83
CA THR A 135 -18.13 -8.82 -45.77
C THR A 135 -18.26 -7.41 -45.18
N SER A 136 -17.41 -6.53 -45.70
CA SER A 136 -17.44 -5.06 -45.69
C SER A 136 -18.68 -4.41 -45.04
N LEU A 137 -18.47 -3.83 -43.85
CA LEU A 137 -19.44 -2.94 -43.17
C LEU A 137 -19.41 -1.49 -43.70
N ILE A 138 -18.71 -1.22 -44.80
CA ILE A 138 -18.64 0.14 -45.38
C ILE A 138 -19.85 0.45 -46.28
N THR A 139 -20.65 -0.56 -46.67
CA THR A 139 -21.80 -0.35 -47.59
C THR A 139 -23.17 -0.19 -46.90
N LYS A 140 -23.23 0.00 -45.57
CA LYS A 140 -24.52 0.17 -44.86
C LYS A 140 -24.74 1.51 -44.16
N ILE A 141 -23.80 2.47 -44.26
CA ILE A 141 -23.98 3.84 -43.72
C ILE A 141 -24.42 4.85 -44.80
N LYS A 142 -24.27 4.55 -46.10
CA LYS A 142 -24.72 5.46 -47.19
C LYS A 142 -26.22 5.37 -47.55
N ALA A 143 -26.99 4.52 -46.88
CA ALA A 143 -28.44 4.39 -47.16
C ALA A 143 -29.34 5.14 -46.17
N TRP A 144 -28.78 5.87 -45.20
CA TRP A 144 -29.54 6.67 -44.22
C TRP A 144 -29.20 8.18 -44.21
N LEU A 145 -28.21 8.61 -45.00
CA LEU A 145 -27.96 10.01 -45.33
C LEU A 145 -27.77 10.04 -46.85
N GLY A 146 -28.79 10.44 -47.60
CA GLY A 146 -28.81 10.37 -49.07
C GLY A 146 -27.68 11.14 -49.75
N LEU A 147 -26.54 10.48 -49.95
CA LEU A 147 -25.40 10.85 -50.79
C LEU A 147 -24.54 9.62 -51.15
#